data_AF-A0A1P8YB91-F1
#
_entry.id   AF-A0A1P8YB91-F1
#
_cell.length_a   1.000
_cell.length_b   1.000
_cell.length_c   1.000
_cell.angle_alpha   90.00
_cell.angle_beta   90.00
_cell.angle_gamma   90.00
#
_symmetry.space_group_name_H-M   'P 1'
#
loop_
_entity.id
_entity.type
_entity.pdbx_description
1 polymer ?
#
loop_
_entity_poly.entity_id
_entity_poly.type
_entity_poly.pdbx_seq_one_letter_code
_entity_poly.pdbx_strand_id
1 'polypeptide(L)' 'MGSATDALEWIREGYLAGDPLRSALFVGASFITMPLQLIATMLGRPF' A
#
# COMPACT_ATOMS: atom_id res chain seq x y z
N MET A 1 1.92 18.75 -3.37
CA MET A 1 0.74 18.29 -2.61
C MET A 1 0.02 17.31 -3.51
N GLY A 2 0.47 16.05 -3.48
CA GLY A 2 0.20 15.06 -4.51
C GLY A 2 -0.80 14.03 -4.00
N SER A 3 -1.96 13.96 -4.63
CA SER A 3 -3.15 13.24 -4.16
C SER A 3 -2.97 11.75 -3.83
N ALA A 4 -1.93 11.10 -4.36
CA ALA A 4 -1.68 9.67 -4.13
C ALA A 4 -0.92 9.39 -2.83
N THR A 5 0.08 10.20 -2.48
CA THR A 5 0.85 10.01 -1.23
C THR A 5 -0.01 10.31 -0.02
N ASP A 6 -0.84 11.37 -0.10
CA ASP A 6 -1.75 11.76 0.97
C ASP A 6 -2.81 10.68 1.22
N ALA A 7 -3.30 10.02 0.16
CA ALA A 7 -4.25 8.92 0.28
C ALA A 7 -3.63 7.68 0.94
N LEU A 8 -2.37 7.35 0.60
CA LEU A 8 -1.65 6.24 1.22
C LEU A 8 -1.38 6.49 2.70
N GLU A 9 -1.02 7.72 3.07
CA GLU A 9 -0.80 8.08 4.47
C GLU A 9 -2.11 7.97 5.27
N TRP A 10 -3.22 8.45 4.72
CA TRP A 10 -4.55 8.34 5.35
C TRP A 10 -5.00 6.89 5.57
N ILE A 11 -4.72 6.01 4.59
CA ILE A 11 -4.98 4.56 4.71
C ILE A 11 -4.11 3.95 5.82
N ARG A 12 -2.81 4.29 5.83
CA ARG A 12 -1.84 3.81 6.81
C ARG A 12 -2.23 4.20 8.23
N GLU A 13 -2.53 5.46 8.47
CA GLU A 13 -3.01 5.95 9.78
C GLU A 13 -4.24 5.19 10.24
N GLY A 14 -5.17 4.95 9.31
CA GLY A 14 -6.37 4.15 9.53
C GLY A 14 -6.10 2.72 9.98
N TYR A 15 -5.20 2.05 9.26
CA TYR A 15 -4.77 0.70 9.58
C TYR A 15 -4.13 0.63 10.98
N LEU A 16 -3.24 1.58 11.31
CA LEU A 16 -2.62 1.67 12.62
C LEU A 16 -3.62 1.95 13.75
N ALA A 17 -4.70 2.68 13.47
CA ALA A 17 -5.77 2.95 14.41
C ALA A 17 -6.78 1.80 14.55
N GLY A 18 -6.65 0.72 13.77
CA GLY A 18 -7.59 -0.40 13.77
C GLY A 18 -8.93 -0.11 13.08
N ASP A 19 -8.99 0.91 12.21
CA ASP A 19 -10.19 1.20 11.42
C ASP A 19 -10.46 0.05 10.42
N PRO A 20 -11.63 -0.62 10.47
CA PRO A 20 -11.89 -1.80 9.64
C PRO A 20 -11.87 -1.51 8.13
N LEU A 21 -12.41 -0.36 7.71
CA LEU A 21 -12.50 0.00 6.30
C LEU A 21 -11.11 0.30 5.74
N ARG A 22 -10.34 1.12 6.46
CA ARG A 22 -8.99 1.51 6.03
C ARG A 22 -8.02 0.32 6.11
N SER A 23 -8.23 -0.60 7.05
CA SER A 23 -7.51 -1.87 7.09
C SER A 23 -7.79 -2.73 5.87
N ALA A 24 -9.05 -2.85 5.44
CA ALA A 24 -9.40 -3.55 4.22
C ALA A 24 -8.78 -2.90 2.98
N LEU A 25 -8.77 -1.56 2.91
CA LEU A 25 -8.10 -0.82 1.84
C LEU A 25 -6.58 -1.05 1.83
N PHE A 26 -5.93 -1.05 3.00
CA PHE A 26 -4.50 -1.33 3.12
C PHE A 26 -4.16 -2.75 2.64
N VAL A 27 -4.92 -3.75 3.08
CA VAL A 27 -4.73 -5.15 2.69
C VAL A 27 -4.97 -5.33 1.19
N GLY A 28 -6.05 -4.75 0.66
CA GLY A 28 -6.37 -4.80 -0.77
C GLY A 28 -5.29 -4.15 -1.64
N ALA A 29 -4.78 -2.99 -1.23
CA ALA A 29 -3.65 -2.34 -1.90
C ALA A 29 -2.39 -3.21 -1.86
N SER A 30 -2.05 -3.76 -0.69
CA SER A 30 -0.88 -4.62 -0.49
C SER A 30 -0.95 -5.90 -1.33
N PHE A 31 -2.14 -6.48 -1.50
CA PHE A 31 -2.36 -7.67 -2.31
C PHE A 31 -2.00 -7.45 -3.79
N ILE A 32 -2.18 -6.24 -4.30
CA ILE A 32 -1.85 -5.88 -5.68
C ILE A 32 -0.37 -5.45 -5.80
N THR A 33 0.10 -4.63 -4.86
CA THR A 33 1.44 -4.03 -4.97
C THR A 33 2.56 -5.01 -4.64
N MET A 34 2.37 -5.90 -3.66
CA MET A 34 3.43 -6.84 -3.25
C MET A 34 3.84 -7.82 -4.36
N PRO A 35 2.93 -8.47 -5.10
CA PRO A 35 3.32 -9.33 -6.22
C PRO A 35 4.06 -8.55 -7.32
N LEU A 36 3.61 -7.33 -7.63
CA LEU A 36 4.29 -6.48 -8.61
C LEU A 36 5.69 -6.08 -8.15
N GLN A 37 5.85 -5.78 -6.86
CA GLN A 37 7.16 -5.51 -6.25
C GLN A 37 8.06 -6.74 -6.29
N LEU A 38 7.53 -7.93 -5.98
CA LEU A 38 8.28 -9.18 -6.06
C LEU A 38 8.78 -9.43 -7.49
N ILE A 39 7.92 -9.25 -8.49
CA ILE A 39 8.30 -9.35 -9.91
C ILE A 39 9.38 -8.33 -10.25
N ALA A 40 9.24 -7.07 -9.82
CA ALA A 40 10.25 -6.04 -10.07
C ALA A 40 11.61 -6.41 -9.45
N THR A 41 11.62 -6.94 -8.21
CA THR A 41 12.83 -7.43 -7.55
C THR A 41 13.45 -8.61 -8.31
N MET A 42 12.66 -9.57 -8.78
CA MET A 42 13.14 -10.69 -9.61
C MET A 42 13.75 -10.22 -10.93
N LEU A 43 13.28 -9.11 -11.48
CA LEU A 43 13.82 -8.47 -12.68
C LEU A 43 15.05 -7.57 -12.39
N GLY A 44 15.56 -7.56 -11.16
CA GLY A 44 16.72 -6.76 -10.75
C GLY A 44 16.44 -5.26 -10.63
N ARG A 45 15.17 -4.85 -10.58
CA ARG A 45 14.82 -3.44 -10.37
C ARG A 45 14.90 -3.08 -8.89
N PRO A 46 15.41 -1.88 -8.55
CA PRO A 46 15.44 -1.40 -7.17
C PRO A 46 14.02 -1.13 -6.66
N PHE A 47 13.89 -1.20 -5.32
CA PHE A 47 12.68 -0.91 -4.56
C PHE A 47 12.51 0.60 -4.35
#